data_AF-A0AAV6TLN8-F1
#
_entry.id   AF-A0AAV6TLN8-F1
#
_cell.length_a   1.000
_cell.length_b   1.000
_cell.length_c   1.000
_cell.angle_alpha   90.00
_cell.angle_beta   90.00
_cell.angle_gamma   90.00
#
_symmetry.space_group_name_H-M   'P 1'
#
loop_
_entity.id
_entity.type
_entity.pdbx_description
1 polymer ?
#
loop_
_entity_poly.entity_id
_entity_poly.type
_entity_poly.pdbx_seq_one_letter_code
_entity_poly.pdbx_strand_id
1 'polypeptide(L)'
;MELFLQRLPTSVQSILAAVTDLKVDKAAEIADKIIEEFAKKQKSDPEVQQYMKNSGSSLQLSLTPCHTSIDDLWCDTSTGLPHPFVPEQFRRQIFEHLHNNSHPGVAATTKLICKRYVWPHMKKTIKLWVQTCEQCQRSKIQRHTKAPLGTFELPDARFSQVHLDL
;
A
#
# COMPACT_ATOMS: atom_id res chain seq x y z
N MET A 1 -21.00 12.39 10.57
CA MET A 1 -21.45 10.97 10.53
C MET A 1 -22.32 10.58 11.73
N GLU A 2 -22.52 11.44 12.72
CA GLU A 2 -23.29 11.10 13.95
C GLU A 2 -24.81 10.96 13.74
N LEU A 3 -25.39 11.70 12.78
CA LEU A 3 -26.85 11.68 12.55
C LEU A 3 -27.40 10.36 11.98
N PHE A 4 -26.54 9.54 11.34
CA PHE A 4 -26.95 8.23 10.82
C PHE A 4 -26.98 7.16 11.93
N LEU A 5 -26.12 7.31 12.94
CA LEU A 5 -25.99 6.36 14.05
C LEU A 5 -27.20 6.40 14.97
N GLN A 6 -27.83 7.57 15.14
CA GLN A 6 -29.02 7.76 15.98
C GLN A 6 -30.30 7.08 15.45
N ARG A 7 -30.30 6.61 14.19
CA ARG A 7 -31.44 5.91 13.57
C ARG A 7 -31.37 4.38 13.68
N LEU A 8 -30.25 3.84 14.19
CA LEU A 8 -30.08 2.40 14.34
C LEU A 8 -30.76 1.89 15.63
N PRO A 9 -31.19 0.62 15.69
CA PRO A 9 -31.70 0.02 16.92
C PRO A 9 -30.69 0.09 18.07
N THR A 10 -31.15 0.30 19.30
CA THR A 10 -30.29 0.54 20.48
C THR A 10 -29.30 -0.59 20.74
N SER A 11 -29.66 -1.83 20.42
CA SER A 11 -28.77 -2.99 20.50
C SER A 11 -27.59 -2.91 19.53
N VAL A 12 -27.82 -2.40 18.32
CA VAL A 12 -26.77 -2.16 17.31
C VAL A 12 -25.92 -0.95 17.70
N GLN A 13 -26.52 0.10 18.29
CA GLN A 13 -25.79 1.26 18.80
C GLN A 13 -24.83 0.87 19.93
N SER A 14 -25.26 0.04 20.89
CA SER A 14 -24.41 -0.45 21.98
C SER A 14 -23.27 -1.35 21.50
N ILE A 15 -23.52 -2.19 20.48
CA ILE A 15 -22.46 -3.01 19.86
C ILE A 15 -21.47 -2.13 19.09
N LEU A 16 -21.94 -1.15 18.32
CA LEU A 16 -21.05 -0.22 17.62
C LEU A 16 -20.21 0.59 18.61
N ALA A 17 -20.83 1.18 19.65
CA ALA A 17 -20.13 1.95 20.68
C ALA A 17 -19.09 1.11 21.46
N ALA A 18 -19.40 -0.16 21.76
CA ALA A 18 -18.45 -1.06 22.43
C ALA A 18 -17.28 -1.50 21.53
N VAL A 19 -17.46 -1.47 20.20
CA VAL A 19 -16.45 -1.86 19.21
C VAL A 19 -15.64 -0.66 18.71
N THR A 20 -16.18 0.56 18.76
CA THR A 20 -15.52 1.77 18.28
C THR A 20 -14.38 2.20 19.19
N ASP A 21 -14.57 2.24 20.51
CA ASP A 21 -13.67 3.09 21.31
C ASP A 21 -12.36 2.39 21.70
N LEU A 22 -12.37 1.11 22.10
CA LEU A 22 -11.16 0.45 22.61
C LEU A 22 -10.09 0.10 21.56
N LYS A 23 -10.45 0.04 20.27
CA LYS A 23 -9.52 -0.23 19.17
C LYS A 23 -9.17 1.02 18.38
N VAL A 24 -10.10 1.95 18.23
CA VAL A 24 -9.86 3.19 17.48
C VAL A 24 -8.98 4.14 18.28
N ASP A 25 -9.15 4.26 19.60
CA ASP A 25 -8.31 5.13 20.43
C ASP A 25 -6.85 4.67 20.45
N LYS A 26 -6.62 3.37 20.61
CA LYS A 26 -5.26 2.79 20.52
C LYS A 26 -4.67 2.93 19.12
N ALA A 27 -5.49 2.79 18.08
CA ALA A 27 -5.04 2.98 16.70
C ALA A 27 -4.72 4.45 16.40
N ALA A 28 -5.48 5.39 16.97
CA ALA A 28 -5.22 6.81 16.89
C ALA A 28 -3.90 7.16 17.61
N GLU A 29 -3.69 6.68 18.83
CA GLU A 29 -2.45 6.91 19.58
C GLU A 29 -1.20 6.36 18.85
N ILE A 30 -1.33 5.19 18.22
CA ILE A 30 -0.25 4.61 17.38
C ILE A 30 -0.03 5.47 16.13
N ALA A 31 -1.09 5.92 15.47
CA ALA A 31 -0.99 6.77 14.29
C ALA A 31 -0.31 8.11 14.63
N ASP A 32 -0.65 8.70 15.77
CA ASP A 32 -0.07 9.95 16.26
C ASP A 32 1.43 9.79 16.53
N LYS A 33 1.84 8.70 17.20
CA LYS A 33 3.26 8.39 17.42
C LYS A 33 4.03 8.23 16.10
N ILE A 34 3.44 7.62 15.09
CA ILE A 34 4.07 7.47 13.76
C ILE A 34 4.24 8.83 13.09
N ILE A 35 3.22 9.70 13.17
CA ILE A 35 3.26 11.04 12.59
C ILE A 35 4.31 11.92 13.29
N GLU A 36 4.40 11.83 14.62
CA GLU A 36 5.42 12.53 15.40
C GLU A 36 6.84 12.11 14.99
N GLU A 37 7.07 10.81 14.81
CA GLU A 37 8.36 10.29 14.34
C GLU A 37 8.68 10.72 12.90
N PHE A 38 7.68 10.87 12.03
CA PHE A 38 7.89 11.44 10.70
C PHE A 38 8.32 12.89 10.81
N ALA A 39 7.62 13.72 11.58
CA ALA A 39 7.93 15.13 11.74
C ALA A 39 9.36 15.35 12.26
N LYS A 40 9.78 14.60 13.30
CA LYS A 40 11.15 14.64 13.83
C LYS A 40 12.20 14.32 12.76
N LYS A 41 11.93 13.29 11.95
CA LYS A 41 12.91 12.79 10.98
C LYS A 41 12.97 13.62 9.71
N GLN A 42 11.84 14.19 9.27
CA GLN A 42 11.79 15.13 8.16
C GLN A 42 12.70 16.35 8.38
N LYS A 43 12.86 16.83 9.62
CA LYS A 43 13.77 17.94 9.94
C LYS A 43 15.23 17.63 9.59
N SER A 44 15.66 16.38 9.80
CA SER A 44 17.03 15.92 9.56
C SER A 44 17.26 15.32 8.17
N ASP A 45 16.21 15.09 7.38
CA ASP A 45 16.28 14.34 6.13
C ASP A 45 16.75 15.24 4.96
N PRO A 46 17.89 14.94 4.32
CA PRO A 46 18.42 15.73 3.20
C PRO A 46 17.53 15.65 1.95
N GLU A 47 16.80 14.55 1.75
CA GLU A 47 15.88 14.39 0.61
C GLU A 47 14.69 15.36 0.77
N VAL A 48 14.16 15.50 1.98
CA VAL A 48 13.09 16.48 2.28
C VAL A 48 13.57 17.90 1.93
N GLN A 49 14.77 18.28 2.37
CA GLN A 49 15.36 19.59 2.08
C GLN A 49 15.57 19.84 0.57
N GLN A 50 15.92 18.81 -0.18
CA GLN A 50 16.06 18.90 -1.64
C GLN A 50 14.72 19.21 -2.31
N TYR A 51 13.66 18.51 -1.92
CA TYR A 51 12.32 18.73 -2.49
C TYR A 51 11.65 20.02 -2.01
N MET A 52 12.08 20.59 -0.89
CA MET A 52 11.68 21.94 -0.48
C MET A 52 12.22 23.03 -1.40
N LYS A 53 13.50 22.92 -1.83
CA LYS A 53 14.18 23.95 -2.63
C LYS A 53 13.92 23.80 -4.12
N ASN A 54 13.57 22.60 -4.58
CA ASN A 54 13.48 22.28 -6.00
C ASN A 54 12.09 22.58 -6.59
N SER A 55 11.95 23.75 -7.21
CA SER A 55 10.73 24.20 -7.89
C SER A 55 10.38 23.41 -9.16
N GLY A 56 11.26 22.52 -9.65
CA GLY A 56 11.04 21.69 -10.84
C GLY A 56 10.44 20.31 -10.56
N SER A 57 10.14 19.97 -9.31
CA SER A 57 9.51 18.70 -8.94
C SER A 57 8.00 18.74 -9.13
N SER A 58 7.37 17.59 -9.42
CA SER A 58 5.91 17.48 -9.43
C SER A 58 5.28 17.44 -8.04
N LEU A 59 6.09 17.40 -6.97
CA LEU A 59 5.64 17.42 -5.58
C LEU A 59 5.56 18.85 -5.06
N GLN A 60 4.41 19.23 -4.48
CA GLN A 60 4.19 20.52 -3.84
C GLN A 60 4.15 20.32 -2.33
N LEU A 61 5.32 20.44 -1.69
CA LEU A 61 5.46 20.26 -0.26
C LEU A 61 5.09 21.54 0.50
N SER A 62 4.16 21.41 1.43
CA SER A 62 3.76 22.47 2.35
C SER A 62 3.73 21.96 3.79
N LEU A 63 4.18 22.80 4.72
CA LEU A 63 4.04 22.54 6.15
C LEU A 63 2.55 22.54 6.49
N THR A 64 2.07 21.42 7.00
CA THR A 64 0.70 21.26 7.48
C THR A 64 0.74 21.15 9.01
N PRO A 65 0.01 22.00 9.74
CA PRO A 65 -0.11 21.89 11.18
C PRO A 65 -0.66 20.52 11.54
N CYS A 66 0.09 19.79 12.37
CA CYS A 66 -0.39 18.51 12.87
C CYS A 66 -1.28 18.75 14.09
N HIS A 67 -2.47 18.17 14.13
CA HIS A 67 -3.33 18.27 15.32
C HIS A 67 -2.80 17.49 16.52
N THR A 68 -1.84 16.58 16.31
CA THR A 68 -1.34 15.64 17.31
C THR A 68 0.16 15.72 17.60
N SER A 69 0.91 16.58 16.90
CA SER A 69 2.31 16.88 17.21
C SER A 69 2.52 18.38 17.35
N ILE A 70 3.44 18.77 18.23
CA ILE A 70 3.89 20.17 18.38
C ILE A 70 4.64 20.64 17.12
N ASP A 71 5.16 19.69 16.33
CA ASP A 71 5.94 19.95 15.13
C ASP A 71 5.10 19.88 13.85
N ASP A 72 5.33 20.84 12.95
CA ASP A 72 4.75 20.85 11.61
C ASP A 72 5.24 19.66 10.78
N LEU A 73 4.33 19.07 9.98
CA LEU A 73 4.61 17.94 9.11
C LEU A 73 4.67 18.40 7.65
N TRP A 74 5.71 17.98 6.93
CA TRP A 74 5.78 18.19 5.49
C TRP A 74 4.82 17.23 4.77
N CYS A 75 3.87 17.81 4.06
CA CYS A 75 2.86 17.09 3.28
C CYS A 75 2.85 17.58 1.83
N ASP A 76 2.59 16.66 0.90
CA ASP A 76 2.23 17.03 -0.47
C ASP A 76 0.75 17.41 -0.53
N THR A 77 0.46 18.61 -1.05
CA THR A 77 -0.91 19.13 -1.20
C THR A 77 -1.37 19.21 -2.65
N SER A 78 -0.55 18.72 -3.60
CA SER A 78 -0.81 18.77 -5.05
C SER A 78 -2.15 18.15 -5.49
N THR A 79 -2.70 17.23 -4.69
CA THR A 79 -3.92 16.48 -4.97
C THR A 79 -5.15 16.96 -4.20
N GLY A 80 -5.05 18.07 -3.47
CA GLY A 80 -6.13 18.66 -2.67
C GLY A 80 -6.35 18.04 -1.29
N LEU A 81 -5.74 16.87 -1.02
CA LEU A 81 -5.62 16.31 0.33
C LEU A 81 -4.14 16.26 0.73
N PRO A 82 -3.80 16.64 1.99
CA PRO A 82 -2.42 16.59 2.45
C PRO A 82 -1.98 15.14 2.64
N HIS A 83 -0.95 14.73 1.89
CA HIS A 83 -0.31 13.43 2.03
C HIS A 83 1.05 13.60 2.71
N PRO A 84 1.26 13.04 3.92
CA PRO A 84 2.54 13.09 4.60
C PRO A 84 3.70 12.57 3.75
N PHE A 85 4.76 13.36 3.66
CA PHE A 85 5.99 12.95 3.01
C PHE A 85 6.71 11.93 3.88
N VAL A 86 6.99 10.74 3.35
CA VAL A 86 7.59 9.64 4.14
C VAL A 86 9.11 9.63 4.01
N PRO A 87 9.87 9.80 5.12
CA PRO A 87 11.32 9.59 5.16
C PRO A 87 11.72 8.17 4.74
N GLU A 88 12.89 8.02 4.12
CA GLU A 88 13.30 6.76 3.49
C GLU A 88 13.17 5.52 4.40
N GLN A 89 13.65 5.64 5.64
CA GLN A 89 13.68 4.58 6.63
C GLN A 89 12.29 3.97 6.96
N PHE A 90 11.21 4.73 6.79
CA PHE A 90 9.86 4.29 7.12
C PHE A 90 9.12 3.68 5.91
N ARG A 91 9.59 3.94 4.69
CA ARG A 91 8.89 3.52 3.45
C ARG A 91 8.69 2.01 3.41
N ARG A 92 9.72 1.25 3.81
CA ARG A 92 9.68 -0.22 3.83
C ARG A 92 8.64 -0.73 4.84
N GLN A 93 8.64 -0.18 6.04
CA GLN A 93 7.72 -0.59 7.11
C GLN A 93 6.26 -0.33 6.73
N ILE A 94 5.97 0.84 6.14
CA ILE A 94 4.63 1.17 5.63
C ILE A 94 4.20 0.17 4.55
N PHE A 95 5.11 -0.15 3.62
CA PHE A 95 4.84 -1.13 2.58
C PHE A 95 4.51 -2.49 3.17
N GLU A 96 5.36 -3.02 4.06
CA GLU A 96 5.16 -4.34 4.67
C GLU A 96 3.84 -4.41 5.44
N HIS A 97 3.54 -3.38 6.24
CA HIS A 97 2.30 -3.34 7.01
C HIS A 97 1.05 -3.35 6.12
N LEU A 98 1.05 -2.61 5.01
CA LEU A 98 -0.10 -2.54 4.11
C LEU A 98 -0.18 -3.73 3.15
N HIS A 99 0.96 -4.24 2.70
CA HIS A 99 1.04 -5.37 1.78
C HIS A 99 0.72 -6.70 2.48
N ASN A 100 1.28 -6.95 3.67
CA ASN A 100 1.14 -8.23 4.36
C ASN A 100 -0.28 -8.49 4.88
N ASN A 101 -1.15 -7.49 4.91
CA ASN A 101 -2.57 -7.67 5.27
C ASN A 101 -3.30 -8.66 4.34
N SER A 102 -2.94 -8.71 3.06
CA SER A 102 -3.63 -9.57 2.09
C SER A 102 -2.80 -9.90 0.84
N HIS A 103 -1.51 -9.54 0.82
CA HIS A 103 -0.64 -9.65 -0.35
C HIS A 103 -1.27 -9.09 -1.65
N PRO A 104 -1.79 -7.86 -1.65
CA PRO A 104 -2.41 -7.29 -2.83
C PRO A 104 -1.39 -7.13 -3.96
N GLY A 105 -1.86 -7.26 -5.20
CA GLY A 105 -1.02 -7.04 -6.39
C GLY A 105 -0.48 -5.62 -6.48
N VAL A 106 0.42 -5.38 -7.46
CA VAL A 106 1.12 -4.09 -7.63
C VAL A 106 0.15 -2.89 -7.68
N ALA A 107 -0.90 -2.99 -8.50
CA ALA A 107 -1.86 -1.90 -8.68
C ALA A 107 -2.64 -1.58 -7.39
N ALA A 108 -3.12 -2.62 -6.69
CA ALA A 108 -3.87 -2.46 -5.45
C ALA A 108 -2.99 -1.93 -4.31
N THR A 109 -1.77 -2.45 -4.15
CA THR A 109 -0.81 -1.95 -3.15
C THR A 109 -0.44 -0.50 -3.42
N THR A 110 -0.18 -0.14 -4.68
CA THR A 110 0.13 1.24 -5.07
C THR A 110 -1.02 2.17 -4.72
N LYS A 111 -2.26 1.81 -5.07
CA LYS A 111 -3.45 2.60 -4.76
C LYS A 111 -3.65 2.77 -3.24
N LEU A 112 -3.42 1.71 -2.47
CA LEU A 112 -3.58 1.71 -1.02
C LEU A 112 -2.59 2.67 -0.34
N ILE A 113 -1.33 2.65 -0.77
CA ILE A 113 -0.27 3.48 -0.19
C ILE A 113 -0.42 4.94 -0.66
N CYS A 114 -0.57 5.19 -1.97
CA CYS A 114 -0.69 6.53 -2.53
C CYS A 114 -1.90 7.31 -2.01
N LYS A 115 -2.92 6.63 -1.46
CA LYS A 115 -4.08 7.27 -0.84
C LYS A 115 -3.75 7.97 0.49
N ARG A 116 -2.64 7.61 1.14
CA ARG A 116 -2.32 8.05 2.51
C ARG A 116 -0.94 8.68 2.65
N TYR A 117 -0.01 8.35 1.77
CA TYR A 117 1.39 8.72 1.89
C TYR A 117 1.96 9.15 0.55
N VAL A 118 3.03 9.95 0.60
CA VAL A 118 3.77 10.37 -0.58
C VAL A 118 5.27 10.22 -0.35
N TRP A 119 6.00 9.82 -1.39
CA TRP A 119 7.45 9.96 -1.46
C TRP A 119 7.92 9.87 -2.93
N PRO A 120 9.15 10.28 -3.22
CA PRO A 120 9.67 10.29 -4.59
C PRO A 120 9.72 8.89 -5.18
N HIS A 121 9.35 8.78 -6.46
CA HIS A 121 9.37 7.52 -7.22
C HIS A 121 8.62 6.34 -6.56
N MET A 122 7.65 6.60 -5.69
CA MET A 122 7.01 5.54 -4.89
C MET A 122 6.41 4.40 -5.70
N LYS A 123 5.82 4.68 -6.87
CA LYS A 123 5.25 3.65 -7.74
C LYS A 123 6.30 2.63 -8.20
N LYS A 124 7.52 3.09 -8.51
CA LYS A 124 8.65 2.23 -8.92
C LYS A 124 9.08 1.35 -7.75
N THR A 125 9.24 1.95 -6.58
CA THR A 125 9.66 1.28 -5.35
C THR A 125 8.64 0.23 -4.90
N ILE A 126 7.35 0.57 -4.86
CA ILE A 126 6.26 -0.35 -4.51
C ILE A 126 6.19 -1.51 -5.50
N LYS A 127 6.29 -1.23 -6.81
CA LYS A 127 6.28 -2.28 -7.83
C LYS A 127 7.40 -3.29 -7.59
N LEU A 128 8.62 -2.81 -7.36
CA LEU A 128 9.77 -3.67 -7.08
C LEU A 128 9.50 -4.54 -5.85
N TRP A 129 9.02 -3.95 -4.76
CA TRP A 129 8.80 -4.67 -3.51
C TRP A 129 7.71 -5.74 -3.58
N VAL A 130 6.60 -5.46 -4.27
CA VAL A 130 5.57 -6.49 -4.53
C VAL A 130 6.15 -7.61 -5.40
N GLN A 131 6.95 -7.28 -6.41
CA GLN A 131 7.55 -8.28 -7.30
C GLN A 131 8.59 -9.15 -6.60
N THR A 132 9.25 -8.65 -5.56
CA THR A 132 10.22 -9.40 -4.74
C THR A 132 9.61 -10.07 -3.50
N CYS A 133 8.28 -10.01 -3.31
CA CYS A 133 7.64 -10.67 -2.19
C CYS A 133 7.62 -12.20 -2.41
N GLU A 134 8.34 -12.94 -1.57
CA GLU A 134 8.46 -14.39 -1.66
C GLU A 134 7.10 -15.10 -1.61
N GLN A 135 6.21 -14.66 -0.71
CA GLN A 135 4.87 -15.24 -0.58
C GLN A 135 4.04 -15.03 -1.85
N CYS A 136 4.08 -13.83 -2.43
CA CYS A 136 3.42 -13.57 -3.72
C CYS A 136 4.03 -14.38 -4.86
N GLN A 137 5.36 -14.52 -4.90
CA GLN A 137 6.05 -15.28 -5.94
C GLN A 137 5.71 -16.77 -5.89
N ARG A 138 5.63 -17.35 -4.69
CA ARG A 138 5.27 -18.76 -4.49
C ARG A 138 3.82 -19.05 -4.80
N SER A 139 2.90 -18.15 -4.41
CA SER A 139 1.48 -18.37 -4.57
C SER A 139 0.95 -18.01 -5.96
N LYS A 140 1.60 -17.07 -6.66
CA LYS A 140 1.10 -16.56 -7.94
C LYS A 140 2.00 -16.97 -9.10
N ILE A 141 1.53 -17.90 -9.92
CA ILE A 141 2.16 -18.27 -11.19
C ILE A 141 2.17 -17.03 -12.10
N GLN A 142 3.33 -16.40 -12.27
CA GLN A 142 3.48 -15.24 -13.16
C GLN A 142 3.61 -15.65 -14.63
N ARG A 143 4.17 -16.84 -14.88
CA ARG A 143 4.42 -17.36 -16.21
C ARG A 143 4.16 -18.86 -16.20
N HIS A 144 3.24 -19.29 -17.05
CA HIS A 144 3.12 -20.72 -17.36
C HIS A 144 4.25 -21.09 -18.32
N THR A 145 5.03 -22.08 -17.96
CA THR A 145 5.92 -22.75 -18.91
C THR A 145 5.03 -23.56 -19.84
N LYS A 146 4.87 -23.08 -21.07
CA LYS A 146 4.23 -23.87 -22.12
C LYS A 146 5.32 -24.69 -22.79
N ALA A 147 5.23 -26.01 -22.68
CA ALA A 147 6.06 -26.89 -23.51
C ALA A 147 5.74 -26.60 -24.98
N PRO A 148 6.73 -26.66 -25.89
CA PRO A 148 6.44 -26.64 -27.32
C PRO A 148 5.50 -27.79 -27.65
N LEU A 149 4.56 -27.54 -28.55
CA LEU A 149 3.68 -28.61 -29.03
C LEU A 149 4.53 -29.65 -29.75
N GLY A 150 4.40 -30.91 -29.36
CA GLY A 150 4.96 -32.02 -30.12
C GLY A 150 4.20 -32.17 -31.43
N THR A 151 4.93 -32.36 -32.52
CA THR A 151 4.33 -32.76 -33.80
C THR A 151 4.19 -34.28 -33.80
N PHE A 152 2.98 -34.77 -34.08
CA PHE A 152 2.74 -36.19 -34.31
C PHE A 152 2.64 -36.41 -35.82
N GLU A 153 3.38 -37.40 -36.32
CA GLU A 153 3.22 -37.87 -37.69
C GLU A 153 1.81 -38.46 -37.88
N LEU A 154 1.26 -38.34 -39.09
CA LEU A 154 -0.03 -38.93 -39.40
C LEU A 154 0.10 -40.47 -39.42
N PRO A 155 -0.83 -41.21 -38.78
CA PRO A 155 -0.89 -42.66 -38.88
C PRO A 155 -1.01 -43.12 -40.34
N ASP A 156 -0.10 -43.97 -40.79
CA ASP A 156 -0.07 -44.57 -42.13
C ASP A 156 -0.89 -45.87 -42.25
N ALA A 157 -1.29 -46.44 -41.11
CA ALA A 157 -2.05 -47.68 -41.02
C ALA A 157 -3.14 -47.62 -39.93
N ARG A 158 -4.15 -48.49 -40.05
CA ARG A 158 -5.23 -48.59 -39.06
C ARG A 158 -4.65 -49.09 -37.73
N PHE A 159 -5.00 -48.42 -36.63
CA PHE A 159 -4.54 -48.73 -35.27
C PHE A 159 -3.02 -48.56 -35.02
N SER A 160 -2.26 -47.87 -35.88
CA SER A 160 -0.82 -47.67 -35.66
C SER A 160 -0.50 -46.70 -34.50
N GLN A 161 -1.46 -45.86 -34.12
CA GLN A 161 -1.33 -44.98 -32.96
C GLN A 161 -2.64 -44.93 -32.18
N VAL A 162 -2.59 -45.23 -30.89
CA VAL A 162 -3.74 -45.19 -29.96
C VAL A 162 -3.34 -44.41 -28.73
N HIS A 163 -4.06 -43.33 -28.42
CA HIS A 163 -3.89 -42.56 -27.20
C HIS A 163 -5.00 -42.96 -26.23
N LEU A 164 -4.63 -43.38 -25.02
CA LEU A 164 -5.56 -43.74 -23.96
C LEU A 164 -5.32 -42.80 -22.78
N ASP A 165 -6.40 -42.33 -22.16
CA ASP A 165 -6.41 -41.50 -20.96
C ASP A 165 -7.34 -42.16 -19.92
N LEU A 166 -7.03 -42.01 -18.63
CA LEU A 166 -7.75 -42.68 -17.52
C LEU A 166 -8.72 -41.74 -16.80
#